data_AF-A0A6L9Z154-F1
#
_entry.id   AF-A0A6L9Z154-F1
#
_cell.length_a   1.000
_cell.length_b   1.000
_cell.length_c   1.000
_cell.angle_alpha   90.00
_cell.angle_beta   90.00
_cell.angle_gamma   90.00
#
_symmetry.space_group_name_H-M   'P 1'
#
loop_
_entity.id
_entity.type
_entity.pdbx_description
1 polymer ?
#
loop_
_entity_poly.entity_id
_entity_poly.type
_entity_poly.pdbx_seq_one_letter_code
_entity_poly.pdbx_strand_id
1 'polypeptide(L)'
;MRKWIVFRAEKRQPGWKERKYAHSGSLTKTLFEHYDCSDKALPEPGYRPPEFIRVDQFVDPNYPNSSTHYRQSDWEVTRVETYTPDIPVDMDFDMVVICYCKHSPINAPLKPMPERQISVDSFAGDKDAYEQYLETHQLPAEV
;
A
#
# COMPACT_ATOMS: atom_id res chain seq x y z
N MET A 1 10.08 -9.23 10.68
CA MET A 1 8.86 -9.21 11.52
C MET A 1 7.69 -8.82 10.62
N ARG A 2 6.66 -9.65 10.54
CA ARG A 2 5.46 -9.45 9.72
C ARG A 2 4.49 -8.55 10.47
N LYS A 3 4.08 -7.44 9.88
CA LYS A 3 3.20 -6.44 10.50
C LYS A 3 1.91 -6.33 9.69
N TRP A 4 0.77 -6.24 10.38
CA TRP A 4 -0.49 -5.81 9.77
C TRP A 4 -0.74 -4.36 10.14
N ILE A 5 -0.66 -3.46 9.16
CA ILE A 5 -0.77 -2.01 9.38
C ILE A 5 -2.13 -1.54 8.90
N VAL A 6 -2.91 -0.95 9.82
CA VAL A 6 -4.27 -0.46 9.59
C VAL A 6 -4.32 1.05 9.81
N PHE A 7 -4.71 1.79 8.78
CA PHE A 7 -4.91 3.23 8.87
C PHE A 7 -6.37 3.53 9.12
N ARG A 8 -6.68 4.27 10.17
CA ARG A 8 -8.05 4.59 10.59
C ARG A 8 -8.20 6.08 10.72
N ALA A 9 -9.29 6.66 10.21
CA ALA A 9 -9.57 8.05 10.54
C ALA A 9 -9.96 8.19 12.01
N GLU A 10 -9.53 9.30 12.60
CA GLU A 10 -10.00 9.75 13.89
C GLU A 10 -11.53 9.98 13.91
N LYS A 11 -12.07 10.23 15.11
CA LYS A 11 -13.49 10.60 15.25
C LYS A 11 -13.76 11.92 14.52
N ARG A 12 -14.98 12.04 13.96
CA ARG A 12 -15.50 13.28 13.31
C ARG A 12 -14.67 13.78 12.11
N GLN A 13 -14.00 12.87 11.42
CA GLN A 13 -13.30 13.17 10.17
C GLN A 13 -14.26 13.14 8.97
N PRO A 14 -13.96 13.86 7.87
CA PRO A 14 -14.82 13.91 6.69
C PRO A 14 -14.91 12.56 5.95
N GLY A 15 -15.90 12.45 5.06
CA GLY A 15 -16.07 11.30 4.18
C GLY A 15 -16.55 10.01 4.88
N TRP A 16 -17.02 10.08 6.14
CA TRP A 16 -17.40 8.89 6.89
C TRP A 16 -18.68 8.22 6.38
N LYS A 17 -19.61 8.97 5.75
CA LYS A 17 -20.87 8.42 5.22
C LYS A 17 -20.63 7.59 3.96
N GLU A 18 -19.60 7.95 3.22
CA GLU A 18 -19.17 7.35 1.97
C GLU A 18 -18.20 6.18 2.23
N ARG A 19 -17.54 6.16 3.40
CA ARG A 19 -16.58 5.12 3.76
C ARG A 19 -17.25 3.86 4.28
N LYS A 20 -17.37 2.87 3.40
CA LYS A 20 -18.05 1.61 3.65
C LYS A 20 -17.16 0.42 3.29
N TYR A 21 -17.32 -0.68 4.00
CA TYR A 21 -16.74 -1.95 3.57
C TYR A 21 -17.39 -2.43 2.29
N ALA A 22 -16.58 -2.86 1.32
CA ALA A 22 -17.07 -3.33 0.02
C ALA A 22 -18.04 -4.51 0.12
N HIS A 23 -17.78 -5.45 1.05
CA HIS A 23 -18.56 -6.69 1.17
C HIS A 23 -19.91 -6.53 1.89
N SER A 24 -20.04 -5.56 2.80
CA SER A 24 -21.24 -5.42 3.67
C SER A 24 -21.94 -4.07 3.54
N GLY A 25 -21.31 -3.06 2.92
CA GLY A 25 -21.82 -1.69 2.90
C GLY A 25 -21.82 -1.01 4.27
N SER A 26 -21.31 -1.67 5.31
CA SER A 26 -21.25 -1.12 6.68
C SER A 26 -20.23 -0.01 6.77
N LEU A 27 -20.56 1.02 7.55
CA LEU A 27 -19.66 2.16 7.76
C LEU A 27 -18.39 1.71 8.47
N THR A 28 -17.26 2.26 8.05
CA THR A 28 -15.97 1.97 8.66
C THR A 28 -15.15 3.23 8.92
N LYS A 29 -14.24 3.13 9.89
CA LYS A 29 -13.19 4.12 10.10
C LYS A 29 -11.91 3.78 9.36
N THR A 30 -11.75 2.54 8.91
CA THR A 30 -10.57 2.09 8.17
C THR A 30 -10.48 2.81 6.84
N LEU A 31 -9.33 3.42 6.58
CA LEU A 31 -9.00 4.11 5.34
C LEU A 31 -8.43 3.12 4.33
N PHE A 32 -7.41 2.37 4.75
CA PHE A 32 -6.79 1.28 4.00
C PHE A 32 -5.91 0.48 4.99
N GLU A 33 -5.51 -0.71 4.57
CA GLU A 33 -4.66 -1.62 5.34
C GLU A 33 -3.68 -2.32 4.41
N HIS A 34 -2.54 -2.74 4.95
CA HIS A 34 -1.61 -3.60 4.22
C HIS A 34 -0.80 -4.48 5.17
N TYR A 35 -0.28 -5.58 4.62
CA TYR A 35 0.68 -6.45 5.26
C TYR A 35 2.09 -6.00 4.89
N ASP A 36 2.93 -5.78 5.88
CA ASP A 36 4.33 -5.38 5.72
C ASP A 36 5.24 -6.50 6.25
N CYS A 37 5.95 -7.16 5.34
CA CYS A 37 6.97 -8.16 5.67
C CYS A 37 8.40 -7.57 5.59
N SER A 38 8.53 -6.26 5.35
CA SER A 38 9.83 -5.61 5.22
C SER A 38 10.41 -5.18 6.57
N ASP A 39 11.71 -4.89 6.56
CA ASP A 39 12.43 -4.31 7.71
C ASP A 39 12.28 -2.78 7.80
N LYS A 40 11.34 -2.18 7.05
CA LYS A 40 11.08 -0.74 7.13
C LYS A 40 10.56 -0.36 8.51
N ALA A 41 10.86 0.87 8.90
CA ALA A 41 10.34 1.45 10.13
C ALA A 41 8.80 1.54 10.07
N LEU A 42 8.16 1.48 11.24
CA LEU A 42 6.73 1.69 11.35
C LEU A 42 6.38 3.14 10.98
N PRO A 43 5.16 3.41 10.47
CA PRO A 43 4.68 4.77 10.32
C PRO A 43 4.74 5.53 11.66
N GLU A 44 5.11 6.79 11.60
CA GLU A 44 5.15 7.71 12.75
C GLU A 44 4.18 8.88 12.53
N PRO A 45 3.82 9.65 13.58
CA PRO A 45 3.08 10.90 13.39
C PRO A 45 3.73 11.82 12.34
N GLY A 46 2.92 12.40 11.46
CA GLY A 46 3.35 13.14 10.28
C GLY A 46 3.48 12.30 9.01
N TYR A 47 3.54 10.96 9.12
CA TYR A 47 3.53 10.08 7.96
C TYR A 47 2.23 10.23 7.17
N ARG A 48 2.35 10.22 5.84
CA ARG A 48 1.21 10.22 4.92
C ARG A 48 1.33 9.02 3.98
N PRO A 49 0.37 8.09 4.03
CA PRO A 49 0.36 6.92 3.18
C PRO A 49 0.22 7.32 1.70
N PRO A 50 0.73 6.51 0.75
CA PRO A 50 0.39 6.68 -0.65
C PRO A 50 -1.09 6.34 -0.90
N GLU A 51 -1.74 7.14 -1.72
CA GLU A 51 -3.07 6.88 -2.27
C GLU A 51 -2.91 6.47 -3.74
N PHE A 52 -3.54 5.37 -4.12
CA PHE A 52 -3.51 4.82 -5.47
C PHE A 52 -4.77 5.24 -6.22
N ILE A 53 -4.59 5.78 -7.42
CA ILE A 53 -5.63 6.43 -8.20
C ILE A 53 -5.63 5.85 -9.62
N ARG A 54 -6.84 5.65 -10.14
CA ARG A 54 -7.06 5.32 -11.54
C ARG A 54 -7.30 6.60 -12.33
N VAL A 55 -6.47 6.82 -13.33
CA VAL A 55 -6.66 7.86 -14.36
C VAL A 55 -7.05 7.14 -15.65
N ASP A 56 -8.29 7.36 -16.11
CA ASP A 56 -8.90 6.58 -17.20
C ASP A 56 -8.13 6.61 -18.52
N GLN A 57 -7.42 7.71 -18.80
CA GLN A 57 -6.60 7.87 -20.01
C GLN A 57 -5.40 6.92 -20.08
N PHE A 58 -4.97 6.36 -18.94
CA PHE A 58 -3.79 5.50 -18.83
C PHE A 58 -4.14 4.05 -18.46
N VAL A 59 -5.43 3.69 -18.52
CA VAL A 59 -5.87 2.34 -18.16
C VAL A 59 -5.44 1.34 -19.22
N ASP A 60 -4.74 0.30 -18.80
CA ASP A 60 -4.49 -0.88 -19.63
C ASP A 60 -5.81 -1.65 -19.82
N PRO A 61 -6.24 -1.90 -21.08
CA PRO A 61 -7.42 -2.69 -21.37
C PRO A 61 -7.41 -4.10 -20.74
N ASN A 62 -6.24 -4.70 -20.52
CA ASN A 62 -6.10 -6.00 -19.88
C ASN A 62 -6.32 -5.94 -18.37
N TYR A 63 -6.11 -4.77 -17.76
CA TYR A 63 -6.25 -4.54 -16.33
C TYR A 63 -7.15 -3.32 -16.06
N PRO A 64 -8.43 -3.38 -16.45
CA PRO A 64 -9.30 -2.21 -16.50
C PRO A 64 -9.52 -1.59 -15.12
N ASN A 65 -9.36 -2.34 -14.04
CA ASN A 65 -9.59 -1.87 -12.67
C ASN A 65 -8.29 -1.55 -11.91
N SER A 66 -7.14 -1.56 -12.59
CA SER A 66 -5.86 -1.24 -11.98
C SER A 66 -5.73 0.26 -11.66
N SER A 67 -4.95 0.56 -10.62
CA SER A 67 -4.51 1.94 -10.36
C SER A 67 -3.37 2.29 -11.29
N THR A 68 -3.40 3.47 -11.90
CA THR A 68 -2.41 3.90 -12.90
C THR A 68 -1.45 4.94 -12.33
N HIS A 69 -1.83 5.59 -11.24
CA HIS A 69 -1.06 6.65 -10.61
C HIS A 69 -1.12 6.52 -9.09
N TYR A 70 -0.19 7.18 -8.41
CA TYR A 70 -0.23 7.35 -6.97
C TYR A 70 0.11 8.80 -6.59
N ARG A 71 -0.31 9.19 -5.40
CA ARG A 71 0.07 10.46 -4.78
C ARG A 71 0.20 10.30 -3.28
N GLN A 72 0.76 11.29 -2.61
CA GLN A 72 0.73 11.33 -1.15
C GLN A 72 -0.70 11.65 -0.67
N SER A 73 -1.19 10.93 0.33
CA SER A 73 -2.56 11.07 0.80
C SER A 73 -2.82 12.39 1.55
N ASP A 74 -4.07 12.84 1.47
CA ASP A 74 -4.65 13.90 2.29
C ASP A 74 -4.79 13.50 3.78
N TRP A 75 -4.59 12.22 4.10
CA TRP A 75 -4.61 11.71 5.47
C TRP A 75 -3.21 11.72 6.07
N GLU A 76 -3.07 12.32 7.25
CA GLU A 76 -1.82 12.38 8.00
C GLU A 76 -1.97 11.57 9.29
N VAL A 77 -1.00 10.70 9.57
CA VAL A 77 -0.93 9.96 10.81
C VAL A 77 -0.69 10.93 11.96
N THR A 78 -1.54 10.88 12.99
CA THR A 78 -1.42 11.71 14.20
C THR A 78 -1.03 10.89 15.42
N ARG A 79 -1.29 9.58 15.38
CA ARG A 79 -1.06 8.67 16.52
C ARG A 79 -0.94 7.23 16.05
N VAL A 80 -0.08 6.47 16.70
CA VAL A 80 0.20 5.07 16.36
C VAL A 80 0.05 4.22 17.62
N GLU A 81 -0.68 3.12 17.51
CA GLU A 81 -0.78 2.08 18.54
C GLU A 81 -0.22 0.78 17.97
N THR A 82 0.54 0.04 18.77
CA THR A 82 1.11 -1.26 18.39
C THR A 82 0.62 -2.33 19.35
N TYR A 83 0.24 -3.48 18.79
CA TYR A 83 -0.19 -4.65 19.53
C TYR A 83 0.66 -5.84 19.08
N THR A 84 1.45 -6.37 19.99
CA THR A 84 2.25 -7.57 19.79
C THR A 84 1.72 -8.62 20.77
N PRO A 85 1.42 -9.84 20.31
CA PRO A 85 0.99 -10.89 21.22
C PRO A 85 2.14 -11.28 22.16
N ASP A 86 1.84 -11.41 23.46
CA ASP A 86 2.83 -11.76 24.48
C ASP A 86 3.34 -13.20 24.36
N ILE A 87 2.54 -14.07 23.72
CA ILE A 87 2.86 -15.48 23.50
C ILE A 87 2.94 -15.69 21.98
N PRO A 88 3.99 -16.37 21.47
CA PRO A 88 4.04 -16.78 20.07
C PRO A 88 2.82 -17.63 19.74
N VAL A 89 1.92 -17.04 18.98
CA VAL A 89 0.74 -17.67 18.40
C VAL A 89 1.05 -17.88 16.94
N ASP A 90 0.62 -19.01 16.38
CA ASP A 90 0.77 -19.33 14.96
C ASP A 90 -0.16 -18.42 14.13
N MET A 91 0.23 -17.14 14.05
CA MET A 91 -0.48 -16.09 13.33
C MET A 91 0.29 -15.73 12.05
N ASP A 92 -0.46 -15.26 11.06
CA ASP A 92 0.09 -14.79 9.78
C ASP A 92 0.95 -13.52 9.92
N PHE A 93 0.82 -12.81 11.04
CA PHE A 93 1.57 -11.60 11.38
C PHE A 93 2.04 -11.64 12.83
N ASP A 94 3.15 -10.96 13.10
CA ASP A 94 3.78 -10.88 14.41
C ASP A 94 3.31 -9.64 15.21
N MET A 95 2.71 -8.65 14.55
CA MET A 95 2.26 -7.38 15.16
C MET A 95 1.11 -6.74 14.39
N VAL A 96 0.19 -6.08 15.11
CA VAL A 96 -0.79 -5.17 14.53
C VAL A 96 -0.40 -3.73 14.84
N VAL A 97 -0.44 -2.86 13.83
CA VAL A 97 -0.15 -1.43 13.97
C VAL A 97 -1.38 -0.64 13.55
N ILE A 98 -1.94 0.14 14.46
CA ILE A 98 -3.08 1.02 14.19
C ILE A 98 -2.58 2.46 14.08
N CYS A 99 -2.59 2.99 12.87
CA CYS A 99 -2.30 4.39 12.59
C CYS A 99 -3.61 5.19 12.57
N TYR A 100 -3.80 6.09 13.53
CA TYR A 100 -4.90 7.04 13.53
C TYR A 100 -4.53 8.25 12.69
N CYS A 101 -5.44 8.64 11.80
CA CYS A 101 -5.21 9.68 10.82
C CYS A 101 -6.22 10.81 10.94
N LYS A 102 -5.73 12.04 10.75
CA LYS A 102 -6.53 13.23 10.56
C LYS A 102 -6.52 13.64 9.10
N HIS A 103 -7.64 14.13 8.60
CA HIS A 103 -7.71 14.72 7.27
C HIS A 103 -7.00 16.09 7.28
N SER A 104 -5.92 16.20 6.52
CA SER A 104 -5.08 17.40 6.37
C SER A 104 -4.69 17.52 4.89
N PRO A 105 -5.57 18.07 4.03
CA PRO A 105 -5.38 18.08 2.58
C PRO A 105 -4.07 18.73 2.14
N ILE A 106 -3.47 18.16 1.10
CA ILE A 106 -2.26 18.69 0.46
C ILE A 106 -2.41 18.68 -1.05
N ASN A 107 -1.72 19.60 -1.72
CA ASN A 107 -1.62 19.58 -3.17
C ASN A 107 -0.49 18.63 -3.61
N ALA A 108 -0.66 17.34 -3.34
CA ALA A 108 0.32 16.32 -3.72
C ALA A 108 0.29 16.08 -5.24
N PRO A 109 1.45 16.09 -5.92
CA PRO A 109 1.49 15.80 -7.34
C PRO A 109 1.09 14.35 -7.60
N LEU A 110 0.31 14.15 -8.67
CA LEU A 110 -0.02 12.83 -9.16
C LEU A 110 1.17 12.26 -9.94
N LYS A 111 1.65 11.08 -9.57
CA LYS A 111 2.78 10.40 -10.20
C LYS A 111 2.32 9.12 -10.88
N PRO A 112 2.77 8.81 -12.11
CA PRO A 112 2.52 7.52 -12.72
C PRO A 112 3.01 6.38 -11.83
N MET A 113 2.31 5.23 -11.86
CA MET A 113 2.81 4.03 -11.21
C MET A 113 4.18 3.66 -11.79
N PRO A 114 5.16 3.26 -10.96
CA PRO A 114 6.41 2.73 -11.50
C PRO A 114 6.13 1.51 -12.38
N GLU A 115 6.93 1.34 -13.42
CA GLU A 115 6.92 0.12 -14.20
C GLU A 115 7.27 -1.08 -13.30
N ARG A 116 6.80 -2.26 -13.71
CA ARG A 116 7.05 -3.48 -12.97
C ARG A 116 8.57 -3.73 -12.94
N GLN A 117 9.15 -3.68 -11.75
CA GLN A 117 10.54 -4.06 -11.55
C GLN A 117 10.64 -5.59 -11.61
N ILE A 118 11.54 -6.09 -12.45
CA ILE A 118 11.77 -7.52 -12.67
C ILE A 118 13.24 -7.78 -12.37
N SER A 119 13.46 -8.60 -11.35
CA SER A 119 14.79 -9.04 -10.92
C SER A 119 14.92 -10.56 -11.07
N VAL A 120 16.14 -11.07 -10.92
CA VAL A 120 16.43 -12.51 -10.91
C VAL A 120 15.57 -13.25 -9.85
N ASP A 121 15.27 -12.60 -8.72
CA ASP A 121 14.41 -13.18 -7.68
C ASP A 121 12.98 -13.44 -8.17
N SER A 122 12.52 -12.70 -9.19
CA SER A 122 11.21 -12.96 -9.84
C SER A 122 11.17 -14.32 -10.55
N PHE A 123 12.35 -14.92 -10.79
CA PHE A 123 12.57 -16.23 -11.40
C PHE A 123 13.12 -17.23 -10.38
N ALA A 124 12.88 -17.03 -9.09
CA ALA A 124 13.37 -17.90 -8.01
C ALA A 124 14.89 -18.10 -8.01
N GLY A 125 15.66 -17.11 -8.48
CA GLY A 125 17.12 -17.19 -8.57
C GLY A 125 17.65 -17.73 -9.91
N ASP A 126 16.78 -18.13 -10.83
CA ASP A 126 17.17 -18.63 -12.15
C ASP A 126 17.62 -17.47 -13.06
N LYS A 127 18.95 -17.37 -13.22
CA LYS A 127 19.58 -16.32 -14.03
C LYS A 127 19.34 -16.53 -15.52
N ASP A 128 19.35 -17.76 -16.00
CA ASP A 128 19.20 -18.07 -17.43
C ASP A 128 17.77 -17.71 -17.88
N ALA A 129 16.77 -18.02 -17.05
CA ALA A 129 15.38 -17.64 -17.30
C ALA A 129 15.18 -16.11 -17.27
N TYR A 130 15.88 -15.40 -16.37
CA TYR A 130 15.84 -13.94 -16.30
C TYR A 130 16.46 -13.30 -17.55
N GLU A 131 17.64 -13.77 -17.99
CA GLU A 131 18.31 -13.27 -19.19
C GLU A 131 17.46 -13.51 -20.45
N GLN A 132 16.88 -14.70 -20.59
CA GLN A 132 15.97 -15.01 -21.70
C GLN A 132 14.73 -14.11 -21.70
N TYR A 133 14.20 -13.76 -20.52
CA TYR A 133 13.10 -12.82 -20.38
C TYR A 133 13.48 -11.41 -20.83
N LEU A 134 14.65 -10.91 -20.42
CA LEU A 134 15.15 -9.59 -20.84
C LEU A 134 15.34 -9.50 -22.36
N GLU A 135 15.92 -10.53 -22.96
CA GLU A 135 16.15 -10.60 -24.42
C GLU A 135 14.83 -10.60 -25.21
N THR A 136 13.82 -11.32 -24.72
CA THR A 136 12.51 -11.38 -25.38
C THR A 136 11.69 -10.10 -25.23
N HIS A 137 11.89 -9.33 -24.16
CA HIS A 137 11.09 -8.14 -23.83
C HIS A 137 11.82 -6.81 -24.06
N GLN A 138 13.09 -6.83 -24.50
CA GLN A 138 13.93 -5.65 -24.77
C GLN A 138 13.98 -4.63 -23.61
N LEU A 139 13.83 -5.10 -22.37
CA LEU A 139 13.92 -4.24 -21.19
C LEU A 139 15.40 -4.06 -20.80
N PRO A 140 15.86 -2.84 -20.44
CA PRO A 140 17.21 -2.66 -19.93
C PRO A 140 17.35 -3.38 -18.59
N ALA A 141 18.42 -4.16 -18.43
CA ALA A 141 18.76 -4.79 -17.15
C ALA A 141 19.01 -3.71 -16.08
N GLU A 142 18.46 -3.88 -14.87
CA GLU A 142 18.87 -3.06 -13.72
C GLU A 142 20.35 -3.39 -13.39
N VAL A 143 21.20 -2.37 -13.39
CA VAL A 143 22.65 -2.42 -13.08
C VAL A 143 22.87 -2.19 -11.59
#